data_AF-A0A067TJ25-F1
#
_entry.id   AF-A0A067TJ25-F1
#
_cell.length_a   1.000
_cell.length_b   1.000
_cell.length_c   1.000
_cell.angle_alpha   90.00
_cell.angle_beta   90.00
_cell.angle_gamma   90.00
#
_symmetry.space_group_name_H-M   'P 1'
#
loop_
_entity.id
_entity.type
_entity.pdbx_description
1 polymer ?
#
loop_
_entity_poly.entity_id
_entity_poly.type
_entity_poly.pdbx_seq_one_letter_code
_entity_poly.pdbx_strand_id
1 'polypeptide(L)'
;MGKYFYIKSLNALTFSRDTLTVSAWNLLELTRDITRAQTHILALTLRRTDSSNPRTYYDLVGVEVVPMTVIDAIYSNRGDLNMNPVSPRTVLEDDAKRRKPDGALGSVMVMSMELPKGDNRSPRDALSDMNISAMQPLGLFDVHRTSIGRLPRLPQAFYIKCLENSLKGGAYSMKFQPFQPTPY
;
A
#
# COMPACT_ATOMS: atom_id res chain seq x y z
N MET A 1 -14.15 4.63 27.49
CA MET A 1 -13.53 5.66 26.64
C MET A 1 -13.24 5.05 25.27
N GLY A 2 -14.13 5.28 24.30
CA GLY A 2 -13.99 4.74 22.95
C GLY A 2 -12.89 5.48 22.19
N LYS A 3 -11.82 4.76 21.82
CA LYS A 3 -10.79 5.30 20.93
C LYS A 3 -11.39 5.39 19.52
N TYR A 4 -11.74 6.60 19.12
CA TYR A 4 -12.12 6.91 17.75
C TYR A 4 -10.99 6.50 16.80
N PHE A 5 -11.29 5.64 15.82
CA PHE A 5 -10.39 5.32 14.72
C PHE A 5 -10.20 6.59 13.88
N TYR A 6 -9.09 7.29 14.06
CA TYR A 6 -8.76 8.50 13.30
C TYR A 6 -8.36 8.12 11.86
N ILE A 7 -9.34 7.97 10.96
CA ILE A 7 -9.15 7.89 9.50
C ILE A 7 -8.93 9.30 8.90
N LYS A 8 -8.18 10.18 9.59
CA LYS A 8 -8.13 11.62 9.23
C LYS A 8 -6.80 12.15 8.67
N SER A 9 -5.70 11.39 8.63
CA SER A 9 -4.41 11.89 8.10
C SER A 9 -3.91 11.25 6.79
N LEU A 10 -4.49 10.15 6.32
CA LEU A 10 -3.91 9.39 5.19
C LEU A 10 -4.47 9.80 3.80
N ASN A 11 -5.28 10.86 3.73
CA ASN A 11 -5.73 11.46 2.46
C ASN A 11 -4.55 11.94 1.58
N ALA A 12 -3.36 12.17 2.15
CA ALA A 12 -2.15 12.49 1.39
C ALA A 12 -1.72 11.33 0.46
N LEU A 13 -1.97 10.06 0.82
CA LEU A 13 -1.61 8.91 0.00
C LEU A 13 -2.47 8.77 -1.27
N THR A 14 -3.54 9.56 -1.41
CA THR A 14 -4.32 9.62 -2.66
C THR A 14 -3.45 10.11 -3.82
N PHE A 15 -2.47 10.99 -3.55
CA PHE A 15 -1.49 11.44 -4.55
C PHE A 15 -0.45 10.38 -4.91
N SER A 16 -0.27 9.38 -4.04
CA SER A 16 0.68 8.27 -4.23
C SER A 16 0.03 7.03 -4.83
N ARG A 17 -1.24 7.10 -5.25
CA ARG A 17 -2.00 5.91 -5.67
C ARG A 17 -1.37 5.19 -6.86
N ASP A 18 -0.88 5.92 -7.85
CA ASP A 18 -0.20 5.33 -9.02
C ASP A 18 1.13 4.71 -8.60
N THR A 19 1.92 5.41 -7.77
CA THR A 19 3.16 4.90 -7.17
C THR A 19 2.91 3.60 -6.41
N LEU A 20 1.89 3.55 -5.57
CA LEU A 20 1.52 2.36 -4.80
C LEU A 20 1.01 1.23 -5.71
N THR A 21 0.28 1.57 -6.78
CA THR A 21 -0.20 0.58 -7.77
C THR A 21 0.98 -0.06 -8.48
N VAL A 22 1.91 0.74 -9.02
CA VAL A 22 3.12 0.25 -9.68
C VAL A 22 3.99 -0.54 -8.70
N SER A 23 4.12 -0.08 -7.45
CA SER A 23 4.85 -0.80 -6.40
C SER A 23 4.23 -2.16 -6.12
N ALA A 24 2.89 -2.23 -5.98
CA ALA A 24 2.19 -3.48 -5.74
C ALA A 24 2.36 -4.47 -6.90
N TRP A 25 2.23 -4.01 -8.15
CA TRP A 25 2.48 -4.85 -9.33
C TRP A 25 3.86 -5.50 -9.33
N ASN A 26 4.90 -4.73 -8.99
CA ASN A 26 6.28 -5.22 -8.99
C ASN A 26 6.61 -6.06 -7.75
N LEU A 27 6.31 -5.56 -6.55
CA LEU A 27 6.70 -6.20 -5.29
C LEU A 27 5.90 -7.49 -5.01
N LEU A 28 4.63 -7.56 -5.41
CA LEU A 28 3.85 -8.80 -5.34
C LEU A 28 4.02 -9.68 -6.59
N GLU A 29 4.85 -9.30 -7.57
CA GLU A 29 5.04 -10.04 -8.83
C GLU A 29 3.72 -10.36 -9.57
N LEU A 30 2.76 -9.44 -9.55
CA LEU A 30 1.40 -9.66 -10.04
C LEU A 30 1.32 -9.93 -11.56
N THR A 31 2.37 -9.59 -12.32
CA THR A 31 2.47 -9.94 -13.74
C THR A 31 2.62 -11.45 -13.97
N ARG A 32 3.22 -12.17 -13.01
CA ARG A 32 3.39 -13.64 -13.04
C ARG A 32 2.21 -14.35 -12.44
N ASP A 33 1.82 -13.89 -11.25
CA ASP A 33 0.83 -14.54 -10.43
C ASP A 33 -0.11 -13.48 -9.86
N ILE A 34 -1.19 -13.26 -10.59
CA ILE A 34 -2.22 -12.31 -10.19
C ILE A 34 -2.97 -12.76 -8.93
N THR A 35 -2.93 -14.06 -8.59
CA THR A 35 -3.61 -14.59 -7.39
C THR A 35 -2.99 -14.05 -6.11
N ARG A 36 -1.72 -13.59 -6.16
CA ARG A 36 -1.06 -12.90 -5.05
C ARG A 36 -1.79 -11.63 -4.60
N ALA A 37 -2.58 -11.00 -5.47
CA ALA A 37 -3.41 -9.85 -5.10
C ALA A 37 -4.46 -10.20 -4.05
N GLN A 38 -4.90 -11.46 -3.97
CA GLN A 38 -5.90 -11.95 -3.02
C GLN A 38 -5.28 -12.66 -1.80
N THR A 39 -4.07 -13.20 -1.95
CA THR A 39 -3.41 -14.00 -0.92
C THR A 39 -2.34 -13.22 -0.15
N HIS A 40 -1.91 -12.05 -0.64
CA HIS A 40 -0.91 -11.20 -0.01
C HIS A 40 -1.34 -9.73 -0.04
N ILE A 41 -0.73 -8.94 0.84
CA ILE A 41 -0.86 -7.49 0.90
C ILE A 41 0.52 -6.84 0.77
N LEU A 42 0.54 -5.58 0.35
CA LEU A 42 1.73 -4.73 0.48
C LEU A 42 1.62 -3.92 1.78
N ALA A 43 2.49 -4.21 2.74
CA ALA A 43 2.53 -3.51 4.02
C ALA A 43 3.65 -2.45 4.01
N LEU A 44 3.33 -1.22 4.42
CA LEU A 44 4.25 -0.08 4.44
C LEU A 44 4.29 0.55 5.83
N THR A 45 5.49 0.71 6.39
CA THR A 45 5.69 1.60 7.53
C THR A 45 6.21 2.94 7.04
N LEU A 46 5.55 4.00 7.47
CA LEU A 46 5.77 5.37 7.02
C LEU A 46 6.07 6.26 8.22
N ARG A 47 6.89 7.29 8.02
CA ARG A 47 7.13 8.33 9.03
C ARG A 47 6.67 9.66 8.49
N ARG A 48 5.86 10.36 9.27
CA ARG A 48 5.39 11.69 8.92
C ARG A 48 6.54 12.68 8.90
N THR A 49 6.58 13.51 7.87
CA THR A 49 7.54 14.62 7.75
C THR A 49 6.90 15.93 8.19
N ASP A 50 7.69 17.00 8.29
CA ASP A 50 7.18 18.36 8.55
C ASP A 50 6.61 19.03 7.28
N SER A 51 6.61 18.32 6.15
CA SER A 51 6.14 18.86 4.87
C SER A 51 4.62 18.96 4.82
N SER A 52 4.11 20.08 4.29
CA SER A 52 2.69 20.24 3.95
C SER A 52 2.34 19.70 2.56
N ASN A 53 3.34 19.37 1.74
CA ASN A 53 3.12 18.83 0.40
C ASN A 53 2.71 17.36 0.49
N PRO A 54 1.54 16.96 -0.04
CA PRO A 54 1.06 15.57 0.01
C PRO A 54 2.04 14.54 -0.56
N ARG A 55 2.88 14.93 -1.53
CA ARG A 55 3.87 14.03 -2.17
C ARG A 55 5.11 13.75 -1.31
N THR A 56 5.37 14.59 -0.32
CA THR A 56 6.52 14.49 0.60
C THR A 56 6.08 14.37 2.05
N TYR A 57 4.79 14.07 2.27
CA TYR A 57 4.16 14.02 3.59
C TYR A 57 4.68 12.87 4.46
N TYR A 58 5.20 11.83 3.81
CA TYR A 58 5.65 10.61 4.42
C TYR A 58 6.98 10.15 3.83
N ASP A 59 7.92 9.78 4.69
CA ASP A 59 9.09 8.99 4.33
C ASP A 59 8.82 7.50 4.51
N LEU A 60 9.36 6.67 3.61
CA LEU A 60 9.33 5.21 3.76
C LEU A 60 10.29 4.78 4.87
N VAL A 61 9.78 4.02 5.85
CA VAL A 61 10.59 3.36 6.88
C VAL A 61 10.84 1.90 6.48
N GLY A 62 9.81 1.21 6.00
CA GLY A 62 9.90 -0.19 5.62
C GLY A 62 8.76 -0.63 4.70
N VAL A 63 9.01 -1.70 3.96
CA VAL A 63 8.04 -2.32 3.06
C VAL A 63 8.19 -3.83 3.12
N GLU A 64 7.05 -4.53 3.18
CA GLU A 64 7.02 -5.98 3.24
C GLU A 64 5.80 -6.51 2.48
N VAL A 65 5.96 -7.65 1.81
CA VAL A 65 4.82 -8.40 1.27
C VAL A 65 4.40 -9.42 2.31
N VAL A 66 3.18 -9.28 2.83
CA VAL A 66 2.69 -10.07 3.96
C VAL A 66 1.53 -10.95 3.48
N PRO A 67 1.48 -12.25 3.84
CA PRO A 67 0.32 -13.09 3.54
C PRO A 67 -0.94 -12.56 4.21
N MET A 68 -2.08 -12.63 3.51
CA MET A 68 -3.38 -12.23 4.03
C MET A 68 -3.78 -13.03 5.28
N THR A 69 -3.29 -14.27 5.41
CA THR A 69 -3.54 -15.11 6.60
C THR A 69 -3.01 -14.49 7.90
N VAL A 70 -1.94 -13.69 7.83
CA VAL A 70 -1.44 -12.93 9.00
C VAL A 70 -2.46 -11.87 9.40
N ILE A 71 -3.07 -11.20 8.43
CA ILE A 71 -4.08 -10.16 8.64
C ILE A 71 -5.38 -10.78 9.16
N ASP A 72 -5.82 -11.89 8.58
CA ASP A 72 -6.99 -12.62 9.05
C ASP A 72 -6.83 -13.00 10.52
N ALA A 73 -5.67 -13.53 10.92
CA ALA A 73 -5.39 -13.89 12.32
C ALA A 73 -5.43 -12.68 13.27
N ILE A 74 -4.88 -11.54 12.87
CA ILE A 74 -4.91 -10.29 13.66
C ILE A 74 -6.36 -9.83 13.87
N TYR A 75 -7.22 -9.94 12.85
CA TYR A 75 -8.62 -9.53 12.93
C TYR A 75 -9.52 -10.53 13.66
N SER A 76 -9.29 -11.84 13.50
CA SER A 76 -10.01 -12.88 14.25
C SER A 76 -9.86 -12.70 15.76
N ASN A 77 -8.64 -12.41 16.24
CA ASN A 77 -8.39 -12.15 17.67
C ASN A 77 -9.08 -10.89 18.21
N ARG A 78 -9.62 -10.02 17.34
CA ARG A 78 -10.30 -8.77 17.72
C ARG A 78 -11.82 -8.86 17.65
N GLY A 79 -12.37 -9.78 16.85
CA GLY A 79 -13.81 -10.04 16.81
C GLY A 79 -14.35 -10.45 18.19
N ASP A 80 -13.51 -11.12 19.00
CA ASP A 80 -13.80 -11.50 20.37
C ASP A 80 -13.87 -10.31 21.35
N LEU A 81 -13.44 -9.11 20.93
CA LEU A 81 -13.38 -7.90 21.77
C LEU A 81 -14.58 -6.94 21.54
N ASN A 82 -15.68 -7.40 20.92
CA ASN A 82 -16.89 -6.60 20.63
C ASN A 82 -16.65 -5.30 19.83
N MET A 83 -15.48 -5.16 19.20
CA MET A 83 -15.28 -4.22 18.10
C MET A 83 -15.65 -5.00 16.84
N ASN A 84 -16.53 -4.48 16.00
CA ASN A 84 -16.79 -5.04 14.67
C ASN A 84 -15.93 -4.28 13.64
N PRO A 85 -14.59 -4.44 13.61
CA PRO A 85 -13.80 -3.77 12.59
C PRO A 85 -14.12 -4.38 11.23
N VAL A 86 -14.21 -3.54 10.20
CA VAL A 86 -14.38 -4.03 8.83
C VAL A 86 -13.15 -4.86 8.46
N SER A 87 -13.37 -6.12 8.10
CA SER A 87 -12.29 -7.03 7.71
C SER A 87 -11.60 -6.52 6.44
N PRO A 88 -10.25 -6.48 6.38
CA PRO A 88 -9.51 -6.06 5.18
C PRO A 88 -9.84 -6.93 3.97
N ARG A 89 -10.17 -8.21 4.21
CA ARG A 89 -10.64 -9.15 3.19
C ARG A 89 -11.96 -8.69 2.57
N THR A 90 -12.93 -8.31 3.40
CA THR A 90 -14.21 -7.76 2.92
C THR A 90 -14.01 -6.48 2.13
N VAL A 91 -13.17 -5.54 2.63
CA VAL A 91 -12.84 -4.30 1.89
C VAL A 91 -12.25 -4.61 0.51
N LEU A 92 -11.35 -5.60 0.44
CA LEU A 92 -10.70 -6.00 -0.81
C LEU A 92 -11.70 -6.63 -1.80
N GLU A 93 -12.55 -7.54 -1.31
CA GLU A 93 -13.56 -8.22 -2.13
C GLU A 93 -14.61 -7.26 -2.67
N ASP A 94 -15.07 -6.31 -1.84
CA ASP A 94 -16.05 -5.31 -2.24
C ASP A 94 -15.48 -4.32 -3.27
N ASP A 95 -14.23 -3.87 -3.08
CA ASP A 95 -13.56 -3.02 -4.08
C ASP A 95 -13.34 -3.75 -5.41
N ALA A 96 -12.95 -5.03 -5.37
CA ALA A 96 -12.79 -5.85 -6.57
C ALA A 96 -14.12 -6.03 -7.32
N LYS A 97 -15.22 -6.35 -6.61
CA LYS A 97 -16.57 -6.44 -7.20
C LYS A 97 -17.01 -5.12 -7.83
N ARG A 98 -16.79 -4.01 -7.12
CA ARG A 98 -17.18 -2.67 -7.57
C ARG A 98 -16.43 -2.21 -8.83
N ARG A 99 -15.16 -2.60 -9.00
CA ARG A 99 -14.34 -2.24 -10.18
C ARG A 99 -14.44 -3.20 -11.35
N LYS A 100 -15.02 -4.38 -11.14
CA LYS A 100 -15.20 -5.39 -12.21
C LYS A 100 -15.92 -4.83 -13.45
N PRO A 101 -16.98 -3.99 -13.33
CA PRO A 101 -17.60 -3.35 -14.49
C PRO A 101 -16.67 -2.41 -15.27
N ASP A 102 -15.66 -1.82 -14.61
CA ASP A 102 -14.66 -0.93 -15.22
C ASP A 102 -13.53 -1.70 -15.93
N GLY A 103 -13.64 -3.04 -16.04
CA GLY A 103 -12.61 -3.89 -16.66
C GLY A 103 -11.42 -4.21 -15.76
N ALA A 104 -11.55 -4.04 -14.43
CA ALA A 104 -10.50 -4.46 -13.51
C ALA A 104 -10.34 -5.98 -13.47
N LEU A 105 -9.10 -6.45 -13.42
CA LEU A 105 -8.70 -7.84 -13.21
C LEU A 105 -8.90 -8.28 -11.74
N GLY A 106 -9.06 -7.32 -10.83
CA GLY A 106 -9.21 -7.51 -9.39
C GLY A 106 -8.72 -6.28 -8.63
N SER A 107 -8.47 -6.45 -7.35
CA SER A 107 -7.84 -5.43 -6.50
C SER A 107 -6.75 -6.05 -5.63
N VAL A 108 -5.77 -5.25 -5.23
CA VAL A 108 -4.74 -5.60 -4.25
C VAL A 108 -4.85 -4.67 -3.04
N MET A 109 -4.64 -5.20 -1.84
CA MET A 109 -4.64 -4.38 -0.63
C MET A 109 -3.23 -3.83 -0.35
N VAL A 110 -3.14 -2.51 -0.15
CA VAL A 110 -1.99 -1.86 0.45
C VAL A 110 -2.37 -1.39 1.85
N MET A 111 -1.57 -1.74 2.86
CA MET A 111 -1.75 -1.27 4.23
C MET A 111 -0.58 -0.38 4.63
N SER A 112 -0.89 0.85 5.01
CA SER A 112 0.10 1.86 5.42
C SER A 112 -0.05 2.18 6.90
N MET A 113 1.05 2.15 7.65
CA MET A 113 1.10 2.43 9.09
C MET A 113 2.05 3.57 9.37
N GLU A 114 1.56 4.60 10.06
CA GLU A 114 2.39 5.71 10.50
C GLU A 114 3.10 5.32 11.80
N LEU A 115 4.44 5.33 11.79
CA LEU A 115 5.26 5.06 12.95
C LEU A 115 5.66 6.38 13.65
N PRO A 116 5.64 6.41 14.99
CA PRO A 116 6.15 7.55 15.74
C PRO A 116 7.66 7.73 15.54
N LYS A 117 8.16 8.93 15.82
CA LYS A 117 9.60 9.23 15.72
C LYS A 117 10.39 8.30 16.64
N GLY A 118 11.43 7.66 16.10
CA GLY A 118 12.27 6.70 16.82
C GLY A 118 11.82 5.24 16.73
N ASP A 119 10.58 4.97 16.30
CA ASP A 119 10.11 3.60 16.05
C ASP A 119 10.52 3.15 14.64
N ASN A 120 11.22 2.01 14.57
CA ASN A 120 11.72 1.39 13.33
C ASN A 120 11.28 -0.07 13.21
N ARG A 121 10.14 -0.44 13.83
CA ARG A 121 9.57 -1.77 13.69
C ARG A 121 9.33 -2.15 12.23
N SER A 122 9.43 -3.44 11.95
CA SER A 122 9.10 -3.98 10.62
C SER A 122 7.62 -3.76 10.31
N PRO A 123 7.21 -3.72 9.02
CA PRO A 123 5.79 -3.66 8.67
C PRO A 123 4.97 -4.78 9.29
N ARG A 124 5.48 -6.01 9.35
CA ARG A 124 4.79 -7.13 10.02
C ARG A 124 4.59 -6.89 11.52
N ASP A 125 5.58 -6.36 12.22
CA ASP A 125 5.46 -6.09 13.66
C ASP A 125 4.49 -4.93 13.91
N ALA A 126 4.57 -3.88 13.09
CA ALA A 126 3.66 -2.75 13.15
C ALA A 126 2.20 -3.14 12.86
N LEU A 127 1.99 -4.08 11.93
CA LEU A 127 0.68 -4.66 11.64
C LEU A 127 0.09 -5.41 12.84
N SER A 128 0.88 -5.94 13.77
CA SER A 128 0.33 -6.64 14.93
C SER A 128 -0.30 -5.67 15.95
N ASP A 129 0.14 -4.41 15.92
CA ASP A 129 -0.22 -3.35 16.87
C ASP A 129 -1.30 -2.38 16.30
N MET A 130 -2.13 -2.80 15.33
CA MET A 130 -2.99 -1.96 14.44
C MET A 130 -3.90 -0.92 15.13
N ASN A 131 -3.33 0.11 15.76
CA ASN A 131 -4.07 1.26 16.26
C ASN A 131 -4.27 2.28 15.13
N ILE A 132 -3.43 2.29 14.09
CA ILE A 132 -3.54 3.23 12.95
C ILE A 132 -2.99 2.57 11.66
N SER A 133 -3.85 1.97 10.85
CA SER A 133 -3.50 1.53 9.50
C SER A 133 -4.48 2.08 8.47
N ALA A 134 -3.97 2.74 7.42
CA ALA A 134 -4.75 3.00 6.21
C ALA A 134 -4.86 1.72 5.39
N MET A 135 -6.08 1.25 5.17
CA MET A 135 -6.39 0.22 4.18
C MET A 135 -6.70 0.89 2.84
N GLN A 136 -5.94 0.54 1.80
CA GLN A 136 -6.08 1.13 0.47
C GLN A 136 -6.18 0.01 -0.57
N PRO A 137 -7.41 -0.41 -0.96
CA PRO A 137 -7.56 -1.31 -2.09
C PRO A 137 -7.26 -0.57 -3.40
N LEU A 138 -6.38 -1.16 -4.22
CA LEU A 138 -5.95 -0.62 -5.50
C LEU A 138 -6.44 -1.54 -6.62
N GLY A 139 -7.14 -0.95 -7.59
CA GLY A 139 -7.64 -1.69 -8.75
C GLY A 139 -6.50 -2.14 -9.66
N LEU A 140 -6.56 -3.38 -10.11
CA LEU A 140 -5.62 -3.97 -11.04
C LEU A 140 -6.24 -3.97 -12.44
N PHE A 141 -5.56 -3.35 -13.40
CA PHE A 141 -6.06 -3.24 -14.77
C PHE A 141 -5.05 -3.78 -15.77
N ASP A 142 -5.53 -4.27 -16.90
CA ASP A 142 -4.67 -4.91 -17.92
C ASP A 142 -3.67 -3.94 -18.56
N VAL A 143 -4.01 -2.64 -18.64
CA VAL A 143 -3.06 -1.59 -19.08
C VAL A 143 -1.79 -1.56 -18.23
N HIS A 144 -1.91 -1.75 -16.91
CA HIS A 144 -0.76 -1.82 -16.01
C HIS A 144 0.00 -3.13 -16.21
N ARG A 145 -0.71 -4.26 -16.32
CA ARG A 145 -0.11 -5.57 -16.58
C ARG A 145 0.74 -5.56 -17.85
N THR A 146 0.20 -5.01 -18.93
CA THR A 146 0.88 -4.91 -20.24
C THR A 146 2.07 -3.97 -20.16
N SER A 147 1.92 -2.78 -19.55
CA SER A 147 3.00 -1.79 -19.48
C SER A 147 4.16 -2.28 -18.61
N ILE A 148 3.86 -2.82 -17.43
CA ILE A 148 4.87 -3.33 -16.48
C ILE A 148 5.47 -4.63 -16.99
N GLY A 149 4.68 -5.50 -17.64
CA GLY A 149 5.14 -6.77 -18.20
C GLY A 149 6.18 -6.64 -19.32
N ARG A 150 6.30 -5.47 -19.94
CA ARG A 150 7.33 -5.16 -20.96
C ARG A 150 8.68 -4.79 -20.35
N LEU A 151 8.73 -4.47 -19.06
CA LEU A 151 9.95 -4.04 -18.39
C LEU A 151 10.78 -5.25 -17.91
N PRO A 152 12.12 -5.17 -17.92
CA PRO A 152 12.96 -6.21 -17.34
C PRO A 152 12.68 -6.33 -15.84
N ARG A 153 12.73 -7.57 -15.33
CA ARG A 153 12.62 -7.80 -13.89
C ARG A 153 13.87 -7.36 -13.18
N LEU A 154 13.68 -6.56 -12.15
CA LEU A 154 14.74 -6.10 -11.27
C LEU A 154 14.58 -6.78 -9.90
N PRO A 155 15.67 -6.90 -9.12
CA PRO A 155 15.57 -7.32 -7.72
C PRO A 155 14.65 -6.38 -6.93
N GLN A 156 13.94 -6.91 -5.92
CA GLN A 156 12.97 -6.13 -5.14
C GLN A 156 13.53 -4.81 -4.59
N ALA A 157 14.80 -4.81 -4.15
CA ALA A 157 15.49 -3.62 -3.64
C ALA A 157 15.43 -2.41 -4.60
N PHE A 158 15.37 -2.66 -5.91
CA PHE A 158 15.25 -1.61 -6.92
C PHE A 158 13.88 -0.94 -6.89
N TYR A 159 12.81 -1.74 -6.81
CA TYR A 159 11.44 -1.22 -6.71
C TYR A 159 11.19 -0.53 -5.36
N ILE A 160 11.76 -1.05 -4.28
CA ILE A 160 11.75 -0.39 -2.97
C ILE A 160 12.41 0.99 -3.07
N LYS A 161 13.55 1.08 -3.77
CA LYS A 161 14.23 2.37 -3.96
C LYS A 161 13.39 3.35 -4.80
N CYS A 162 12.71 2.87 -5.83
CA CYS A 162 11.78 3.68 -6.62
C CYS A 162 10.62 4.22 -5.77
N LEU A 163 10.04 3.39 -4.90
CA LEU A 163 9.00 3.80 -3.97
C LEU A 163 9.52 4.85 -2.98
N GLU A 164 10.70 4.64 -2.40
CA GLU A 164 11.36 5.58 -1.49
C GLU A 164 11.56 6.95 -2.15
N ASN A 165 12.12 6.98 -3.38
CA ASN A 165 12.33 8.23 -4.11
C ASN A 165 11.01 8.92 -4.46
N SER A 166 9.97 8.16 -4.79
CA SER A 166 8.66 8.72 -5.11
C SER A 166 7.98 9.36 -3.90
N LEU A 167 8.11 8.74 -2.72
CA LEU A 167 7.61 9.29 -1.45
C LEU A 167 8.42 10.52 -0.97
N LYS A 168 9.63 10.71 -1.51
CA LYS A 168 10.43 11.94 -1.35
C LYS A 168 10.08 13.03 -2.38
N GLY A 169 8.95 12.90 -3.07
CA GLY A 169 8.50 13.87 -4.08
C GLY A 169 9.11 13.68 -5.47
N GLY A 170 9.83 12.58 -5.68
CA GLY A 170 10.40 12.22 -6.97
C GLY A 170 9.45 11.43 -7.88
N ALA A 171 9.93 11.11 -9.07
CA ALA A 171 9.36 10.09 -9.94
C ALA A 171 9.62 8.68 -9.36
N TYR A 172 8.86 7.69 -9.83
CA TYR A 172 9.11 6.29 -9.51
C TYR A 172 10.33 5.78 -10.30
N SER A 173 11.52 6.01 -9.76
CA SER A 173 12.79 5.74 -10.42
C SER A 173 13.90 5.40 -9.43
N MET A 174 14.92 4.65 -9.87
CA MET A 174 16.03 4.25 -9.00
C MET A 174 16.89 5.43 -8.52
N LYS A 175 17.03 6.45 -9.38
CA LYS A 175 17.72 7.70 -9.07
C LYS A 175 16.67 8.77 -8.81
N PHE A 176 16.87 9.56 -7.77
CA PHE A 176 15.95 10.66 -7.48
C PHE A 176 15.87 11.62 -8.68
N GLN A 177 14.67 11.81 -9.17
CA GLN A 177 14.32 12.77 -10.21
C GLN A 177 13.08 13.49 -9.70
N PRO A 178 13.09 14.82 -9.51
CA PRO A 178 11.91 15.56 -9.08
C PRO A 178 10.71 15.22 -9.96
N PHE A 179 9.54 14.99 -9.36
CA PHE A 179 8.35 14.74 -10.16
C PHE A 179 7.99 15.98 -10.99
N GLN A 180 7.95 15.82 -12.30
CA GLN A 180 7.44 16.84 -13.22
C GLN A 180 6.04 16.41 -13.65
N PRO A 181 4.98 17.16 -13.29
CA PRO A 181 3.67 16.92 -13.87
C PRO A 181 3.77 17.15 -15.38
N THR A 182 3.35 16.16 -16.18
CA THR A 182 3.19 16.38 -17.61
C THR A 182 2.19 17.52 -17.81
N PRO A 183 2.56 18.59 -18.53
CA PRO A 183 1.59 19.61 -18.93
C PRO A 183 0.58 18.93 -19.85
N TYR A 184 -0.68 18.92 -19.43
CA TYR A 184 -1.81 18.53 -20.27
C TYR A 184 -2.21 19.72 -21.15
#